data_AF-A0A969GUT0-F1
#
_entry.id   AF-A0A969GUT0-F1
#
_cell.length_a   1.000
_cell.length_b   1.000
_cell.length_c   1.000
_cell.angle_alpha   90.00
_cell.angle_beta   90.00
_cell.angle_gamma   90.00
#
_symmetry.space_group_name_H-M   'P 1'
#
loop_
_entity.id
_entity.type
_entity.pdbx_description
1 polymer ?
#
loop_
_entity_poly.entity_id
_entity_poly.type
_entity_poly.pdbx_seq_one_letter_code
_entity_poly.pdbx_strand_id
1 'polypeptide(L)'
;MTSNRGTQWNPDQVAIEFDNSLGNLDLYLYDSQGNPINPTQGVTNGNGETVAISEVAGKIYIRVAGRNNSVTNPDYTLVFRGTPSLPNSFPTLQPSAFALAEQSATGTAVGTVIASDPENGAIAYALTAGNPDTDGDGIAAFALNPTTGVITVADGDELDFEQSPNFNLTVQVTDNVGQSVAGSVAINLVDVSEAPTLQTNLFEVSENSPDGTPVGQMQATDPQGNPISYSISAGNPDLDGDGVAGFAIDSLTGTITVADSGDLDYERNPSNILTIAAQNSTGLVGTTTATVNLSNIVGGKIQGTRGDDYLIGDDGNDVIVGGFGNDRITTLRGKDRIVFDIGRSFRQKSIGVDQILDFDRQLDRIVLDKTTFRAIEGGRIKLDSVKTSALAARSDELFTYVRSTGALYYNQNGTAGGFGSGGQFAQLTAGINLTSRNFLVQA
;
A
#
# COMPACT_ATOMS: atom_id res chain seq x y z
N MET A 1 53.37 56.95 54.83
CA MET A 1 52.23 57.68 54.23
C MET A 1 52.38 57.58 52.73
N THR A 2 51.71 56.62 52.09
CA THR A 2 51.81 56.41 50.65
C THR A 2 50.47 56.77 50.02
N SER A 3 50.50 57.87 49.27
CA SER A 3 49.33 58.45 48.61
C SER A 3 48.87 57.60 47.45
N ASN A 4 47.58 57.33 47.42
CA ASN A 4 46.82 56.90 46.27
C ASN A 4 47.03 57.85 45.08
N ARG A 5 47.36 57.32 43.91
CA ARG A 5 46.87 57.83 42.61
C ARG A 5 46.51 56.63 41.75
N GLY A 6 45.21 56.42 41.61
CA GLY A 6 44.66 55.52 40.61
C GLY A 6 44.90 56.10 39.21
N THR A 7 45.40 55.25 38.33
CA THR A 7 45.17 55.31 36.90
C THR A 7 44.64 53.93 36.53
N GLN A 8 43.47 53.86 35.91
CA GLN A 8 43.00 52.67 35.21
C GLN A 8 44.13 52.18 34.29
N TRP A 9 44.64 50.98 34.56
CA TRP A 9 45.63 50.35 33.71
C TRP A 9 44.93 49.90 32.42
N ASN A 10 45.42 50.32 31.27
CA ASN A 10 44.93 49.82 29.98
C ASN A 10 45.33 48.33 29.86
N PRO A 11 44.44 47.43 29.37
CA PRO A 11 44.68 45.99 29.40
C PRO A 11 45.79 45.53 28.44
N ASP A 12 46.10 46.30 27.40
CA ASP A 12 47.13 46.00 26.40
C ASP A 12 48.27 47.01 26.45
N GLN A 13 49.36 46.65 27.14
CA GLN A 13 50.54 47.50 27.35
C GLN A 13 51.84 46.70 27.28
N VAL A 14 52.89 47.33 26.74
CA VAL A 14 54.27 46.92 26.98
C VAL A 14 54.82 47.78 28.10
N ALA A 15 55.38 47.16 29.12
CA ALA A 15 56.11 47.84 30.18
C ALA A 15 57.59 47.45 30.12
N ILE A 16 58.45 48.38 30.48
CA ILE A 16 59.86 48.12 30.79
C ILE A 16 60.11 48.50 32.24
N GLU A 17 60.75 47.61 33.00
CA GLU A 17 61.18 47.84 34.38
C GLU A 17 62.71 47.82 34.43
N PHE A 18 63.32 48.81 35.08
CA PHE A 18 64.77 48.99 35.13
C PHE A 18 65.19 49.79 36.39
N ASP A 19 66.45 49.67 36.82
CA ASP A 19 66.98 50.47 37.92
C ASP A 19 67.32 51.89 37.44
N ASN A 20 66.49 52.88 37.76
CA ASN A 20 66.69 54.26 37.31
C ASN A 20 67.97 54.91 37.89
N SER A 21 68.60 54.33 38.91
CA SER A 21 69.91 54.80 39.41
C SER A 21 71.05 54.55 38.43
N LEU A 22 70.89 53.57 37.53
CA LEU A 22 71.82 53.28 36.43
C LEU A 22 71.47 54.07 35.15
N GLY A 23 70.44 54.92 35.24
CA GLY A 23 69.96 55.84 34.22
C GLY A 23 68.72 55.37 33.46
N ASN A 24 68.05 56.33 32.80
CA ASN A 24 66.71 56.16 32.25
C ASN A 24 66.70 55.42 30.90
N LEU A 25 65.80 54.43 30.75
CA LEU A 25 65.49 53.80 29.48
C LEU A 25 64.15 54.30 28.95
N ASP A 26 64.07 54.52 27.64
CA ASP A 26 62.86 54.86 26.90
C ASP A 26 62.41 53.66 26.05
N LEU A 27 61.09 53.50 25.91
CA LEU A 27 60.45 52.44 25.15
C LEU A 27 59.81 53.01 23.88
N TYR A 28 60.16 52.45 22.72
CA TYR A 28 59.61 52.85 21.41
C TYR A 28 58.95 51.67 20.70
N LEU A 29 57.78 51.92 20.10
CA LEU A 29 57.07 50.93 19.27
C LEU A 29 57.18 51.29 17.79
N TYR A 30 57.29 50.25 16.95
CA TYR A 30 57.33 50.35 15.50
C TYR A 30 56.39 49.34 14.85
N ASP A 31 55.76 49.72 13.73
CA ASP A 31 54.94 48.82 12.92
C ASP A 31 55.80 47.83 12.12
N SER A 32 55.15 46.93 11.39
CA SER A 32 55.85 45.91 10.60
C SER A 32 56.72 46.48 9.47
N GLN A 33 56.51 47.75 9.10
CA GLN A 33 57.21 48.51 8.08
C GLN A 33 58.31 49.40 8.67
N GLY A 34 58.47 49.43 10.01
CA GLY A 34 59.48 50.23 10.70
C GLY A 34 59.06 51.69 10.98
N ASN A 35 57.79 52.05 10.80
CA ASN A 35 57.29 53.37 11.18
C ASN A 35 57.01 53.43 12.69
N PRO A 36 57.33 54.53 13.37
CA PRO A 36 57.07 54.67 14.80
C PRO A 36 55.57 54.74 15.08
N ILE A 37 55.10 53.93 16.05
CA ILE A 37 53.72 53.90 16.54
C ILE A 37 53.72 54.62 17.89
N ASN A 38 53.09 55.80 17.98
CA ASN A 38 52.90 56.58 19.20
C ASN A 38 54.13 56.66 20.14
N PRO A 39 55.06 57.62 19.95
CA PRO A 39 56.16 57.80 20.89
C PRO A 39 55.60 58.31 22.23
N THR A 40 55.52 57.46 23.24
CA THR A 40 55.21 57.92 24.60
C THR A 40 56.34 58.77 25.14
N GLN A 41 56.01 59.95 25.64
CA GLN A 41 56.88 60.71 26.53
C GLN A 41 56.80 60.03 27.91
N GLY A 42 57.91 59.44 28.34
CA GLY A 42 57.99 58.66 29.58
C GLY A 42 57.48 59.41 30.81
N VAL A 43 56.80 58.68 31.69
CA VAL A 43 56.35 59.21 32.99
C VAL A 43 57.59 59.29 33.87
N THR A 44 58.09 60.51 34.03
CA THR A 44 59.52 60.82 34.22
C THR A 44 60.08 60.57 35.62
N ASN A 45 59.53 59.62 36.38
CA ASN A 45 59.66 59.62 37.85
C ASN A 45 59.77 58.23 38.51
N GLY A 46 60.17 57.15 37.81
CA GLY A 46 60.25 55.81 38.42
C GLY A 46 61.16 54.80 37.73
N ASN A 47 61.24 53.59 38.31
CA ASN A 47 61.99 52.42 37.83
C ASN A 47 61.28 51.67 36.67
N GLY A 48 60.57 52.39 35.79
CA GLY A 48 59.90 51.79 34.66
C GLY A 48 59.08 52.75 33.80
N GLU A 49 58.82 52.31 32.57
CA GLU A 49 58.05 53.03 31.55
C GLU A 49 57.01 52.09 30.92
N THR A 50 55.87 52.63 30.49
CA THR A 50 54.78 51.84 29.88
C THR A 50 54.27 52.48 28.60
N VAL A 51 53.98 51.67 27.58
CA VAL A 51 53.35 52.10 26.33
C VAL A 51 52.09 51.28 26.06
N ALA A 52 50.97 51.95 25.81
CA ALA A 52 49.74 51.29 25.40
C ALA A 52 49.83 50.80 23.94
N ILE A 53 49.35 49.58 23.69
CA ILE A 53 49.39 48.91 22.38
C ILE A 53 48.05 49.08 21.64
N SER A 54 47.19 50.00 22.07
CA SER A 54 45.83 50.12 21.55
C SER A 54 45.83 50.30 20.01
N GLU A 55 45.14 49.40 19.32
CA GLU A 55 44.71 49.50 17.91
C GLU A 55 45.77 49.25 16.81
N VAL A 56 46.89 48.58 17.11
CA VAL A 56 47.85 48.19 16.05
C VAL A 56 47.57 46.77 15.57
N ALA A 57 47.08 46.64 14.33
CA ALA A 57 46.96 45.34 13.67
C ALA A 57 48.33 44.87 13.16
N GLY A 58 48.70 43.61 13.45
CA GLY A 58 49.89 42.96 12.91
C GLY A 58 51.11 42.93 13.83
N LYS A 59 52.30 42.68 13.26
CA LYS A 59 53.55 42.51 14.01
C LYS A 59 54.12 43.87 14.45
N ILE A 60 54.48 43.98 15.72
CA ILE A 60 55.06 45.17 16.33
C ILE A 60 56.52 44.89 16.70
N TYR A 61 57.39 45.86 16.51
CA TYR A 61 58.77 45.83 16.98
C TYR A 61 58.97 46.81 18.13
N ILE A 62 59.71 46.37 19.15
CA ILE A 62 60.03 47.16 20.33
C ILE A 62 61.49 47.53 20.28
N ARG A 63 61.79 48.81 20.50
CA ARG A 63 63.16 49.28 20.72
C ARG A 63 63.25 49.89 22.11
N VAL A 64 64.19 49.37 22.89
CA VAL A 64 64.63 49.97 24.14
C VAL A 64 65.86 50.82 23.86
N ALA A 65 65.88 52.08 24.29
CA ALA A 65 67.06 52.93 24.16
C ALA A 65 67.29 53.73 25.44
N GLY A 66 68.56 53.97 25.79
CA GLY A 66 68.88 54.90 26.87
C GLY A 66 68.49 56.32 26.49
N ARG A 67 67.98 57.09 27.46
CA ARG A 67 67.62 58.49 27.25
C ARG A 67 68.83 59.27 26.73
N ASN A 68 68.62 60.03 25.64
CA ASN A 68 69.69 60.77 24.92
C ASN A 68 70.85 59.88 24.42
N ASN A 69 70.61 58.58 24.19
CA ASN A 69 71.61 57.60 23.73
C ASN A 69 72.88 57.49 24.58
N SER A 70 72.86 57.95 25.83
CA SER A 70 74.08 58.10 26.67
C SER A 70 74.11 57.17 27.88
N VAL A 71 73.13 56.28 28.01
CA VAL A 71 72.97 55.38 29.16
C VAL A 71 72.78 53.95 28.66
N THR A 72 73.51 53.02 29.26
CA THR A 72 73.38 51.58 29.01
C THR A 72 72.96 50.91 30.31
N ASN A 73 71.68 50.99 30.66
CA ASN A 73 71.15 50.19 31.76
C ASN A 73 70.96 48.76 31.21
N PRO A 74 71.90 47.83 31.48
CA PRO A 74 71.95 46.56 30.75
C PRO A 74 70.93 45.56 31.29
N ASP A 75 70.47 45.76 32.51
CA ASP A 75 69.59 44.86 33.26
C ASP A 75 68.18 45.47 33.34
N TYR A 76 67.37 45.18 32.34
CA TYR A 76 65.96 45.59 32.29
C TYR A 76 65.05 44.38 32.02
N THR A 77 63.82 44.47 32.49
CA THR A 77 62.77 43.47 32.23
C THR A 77 61.70 44.08 31.34
N LEU A 78 61.40 43.43 30.23
CA LEU A 78 60.22 43.75 29.42
C LEU A 78 59.05 42.89 29.88
N VAL A 79 57.94 43.53 30.21
CA VAL A 79 56.70 42.87 30.62
C VAL A 79 55.63 43.18 29.59
N PHE A 80 55.09 42.13 28.97
CA PHE A 80 53.91 42.23 28.12
C PHE A 80 52.68 41.97 28.99
N ARG A 81 51.74 42.90 28.98
CA ARG A 81 50.47 42.77 29.68
C ARG A 81 49.37 42.93 28.64
N GLY A 82 48.66 41.85 28.36
CA GLY A 82 47.61 41.77 27.36
C GLY A 82 47.34 40.33 27.00
N THR A 83 46.08 40.00 26.74
CA THR A 83 45.69 38.74 26.10
C THR A 83 45.48 39.06 24.63
N PRO A 84 46.47 38.84 23.73
CA PRO A 84 46.19 38.97 22.31
C PRO A 84 45.07 38.00 21.97
N SER A 85 43.87 38.52 21.68
CA SER A 85 42.81 37.70 21.12
C SER A 85 43.27 37.30 19.74
N LEU A 86 43.61 36.02 19.55
CA LEU A 86 43.74 35.49 18.20
C LEU A 86 42.42 35.74 17.47
N PRO A 87 42.45 36.14 16.19
CA PRO A 87 41.22 36.21 15.41
C PRO A 87 40.56 34.83 15.42
N ASN A 88 39.23 34.80 15.58
CA ASN A 88 38.45 33.56 15.57
C ASN A 88 38.67 32.77 14.29
N SER A 89 38.88 31.47 14.40
CA SER A 89 39.09 30.56 13.28
C SER A 89 37.74 30.00 12.80
N PHE A 90 37.67 29.58 11.53
CA PHE A 90 36.47 28.89 11.05
C PHE A 90 36.34 27.51 11.73
N PRO A 91 35.11 27.03 11.97
CA PRO A 91 34.91 25.64 12.39
C PRO A 91 35.32 24.68 11.26
N THR A 92 35.63 23.44 11.63
CA THR A 92 35.96 22.35 10.70
C THR A 92 34.90 21.25 10.75
N LEU A 93 34.52 20.73 9.58
CA LEU A 93 33.58 19.62 9.43
C LEU A 93 34.32 18.36 8.96
N GLN A 94 34.15 17.23 9.65
CA GLN A 94 34.75 15.96 9.27
C GLN A 94 33.91 15.26 8.18
N PRO A 95 34.52 14.76 7.09
CA PRO A 95 33.82 13.92 6.12
C PRO A 95 33.15 12.74 6.80
N SER A 96 31.87 12.52 6.50
CA SER A 96 31.05 11.48 7.11
C SER A 96 30.25 10.73 6.04
N ALA A 97 30.19 9.40 6.18
CA ALA A 97 29.36 8.53 5.34
C ALA A 97 28.68 7.49 6.24
N PHE A 98 27.38 7.29 6.02
CA PHE A 98 26.56 6.34 6.77
C PHE A 98 25.88 5.35 5.82
N ALA A 99 25.46 4.22 6.37
CA ALA A 99 24.62 3.25 5.70
C ALA A 99 23.31 3.12 6.48
N LEU A 100 22.19 3.01 5.78
CA LEU A 100 20.86 2.94 6.36
C LEU A 100 20.01 2.00 5.52
N ALA A 101 19.21 1.13 6.14
CA ALA A 101 18.25 0.32 5.38
C ALA A 101 17.15 1.22 4.82
N GLU A 102 16.75 1.00 3.57
CA GLU A 102 15.49 1.57 3.07
C GLU A 102 14.32 1.08 3.94
N GLN A 103 13.24 1.86 4.04
CA GLN A 103 12.13 1.61 4.99
C GLN A 103 12.49 1.68 6.49
N SER A 104 13.61 2.30 6.85
CA SER A 104 13.90 2.59 8.26
C SER A 104 12.82 3.51 8.85
N ALA A 105 12.23 3.12 9.99
CA ALA A 105 11.15 3.87 10.59
C ALA A 105 11.56 5.29 11.03
N THR A 106 10.61 6.24 11.01
CA THR A 106 10.78 7.60 11.53
C THR A 106 11.38 7.60 12.94
N GLY A 107 12.36 8.46 13.16
CA GLY A 107 13.13 8.57 14.41
C GLY A 107 14.34 7.64 14.50
N THR A 108 14.56 6.75 13.53
CA THR A 108 15.77 5.91 13.49
C THR A 108 17.01 6.79 13.42
N ALA A 109 17.98 6.57 14.31
CA ALA A 109 19.24 7.29 14.32
C ALA A 109 20.16 6.77 13.21
N VAL A 110 20.59 7.65 12.32
CA VAL A 110 21.45 7.33 11.16
C VAL A 110 22.93 7.41 11.54
N GLY A 111 23.30 8.51 12.23
CA GLY A 111 24.69 8.80 12.55
C GLY A 111 24.85 10.16 13.21
N THR A 112 26.09 10.55 13.50
CA THR A 112 26.41 11.86 14.08
C THR A 112 27.47 12.55 13.25
N VAL A 113 27.16 13.78 12.81
CA VAL A 113 28.07 14.64 12.08
C VAL A 113 29.07 15.26 13.04
N ILE A 114 30.36 15.04 12.79
CA ILE A 114 31.43 15.51 13.68
C ILE A 114 32.01 16.81 13.13
N ALA A 115 32.00 17.84 13.96
CA ALA A 115 32.63 19.12 13.68
C ALA A 115 33.37 19.60 14.94
N SER A 116 34.35 20.48 14.74
CA SER A 116 35.13 21.07 15.83
C SER A 116 35.47 22.52 15.53
N ASP A 117 35.53 23.32 16.58
CA ASP A 117 36.01 24.69 16.55
C ASP A 117 37.42 24.75 17.18
N PRO A 118 38.42 25.39 16.54
CA PRO A 118 39.77 25.48 17.09
C PRO A 118 39.85 26.20 18.45
N GLU A 119 38.91 27.10 18.73
CA GLU A 119 38.78 27.80 20.00
C GLU A 119 37.86 27.06 21.00
N ASN A 120 37.40 25.85 20.65
CA ASN A 120 36.40 25.06 21.38
C ASN A 120 35.07 25.81 21.60
N GLY A 121 34.71 26.70 20.67
CA GLY A 121 33.39 27.32 20.58
C GLY A 121 32.28 26.29 20.37
N ALA A 122 31.06 26.66 20.77
CA ALA A 122 29.88 25.84 20.50
C ALA A 122 29.58 25.81 19.00
N ILE A 123 29.23 24.64 18.47
CA ILE A 123 28.87 24.45 17.06
C ILE A 123 27.35 24.29 16.92
N ALA A 124 26.77 25.05 16.00
CA ALA A 124 25.41 24.86 15.51
C ALA A 124 25.42 24.15 14.15
N TYR A 125 24.51 23.20 13.95
CA TYR A 125 24.37 22.41 12.73
C TYR A 125 23.09 22.78 11.98
N ALA A 126 23.17 22.85 10.67
CA ALA A 126 22.02 23.07 9.80
C ALA A 126 22.13 22.21 8.52
N LEU A 127 21.04 21.54 8.16
CA LEU A 127 20.91 20.84 6.90
C LEU A 127 20.37 21.82 5.85
N THR A 128 21.12 22.06 4.77
CA THR A 128 20.83 23.15 3.83
C THR A 128 20.48 22.69 2.41
N ALA A 129 20.87 21.48 2.03
CA ALA A 129 20.52 20.88 0.73
C ALA A 129 20.71 19.35 0.75
N GLY A 130 20.32 18.69 -0.34
CA GLY A 130 20.53 17.25 -0.54
C GLY A 130 19.50 16.35 0.15
N ASN A 131 18.45 16.95 0.72
CA ASN A 131 17.37 16.28 1.44
C ASN A 131 16.03 16.62 0.76
N PRO A 132 15.73 16.01 -0.40
CA PRO A 132 14.47 16.27 -1.10
C PRO A 132 13.27 15.70 -0.31
N ASP A 133 12.11 16.21 -0.68
CA ASP A 133 10.77 15.74 -0.33
C ASP A 133 10.15 15.39 -1.69
N THR A 134 10.16 14.10 -2.02
CA THR A 134 9.79 13.56 -3.33
C THR A 134 8.30 13.24 -3.43
N ASP A 135 7.64 12.93 -2.31
CA ASP A 135 6.20 12.67 -2.26
C ASP A 135 5.35 13.96 -2.12
N GLY A 136 5.98 15.06 -1.70
CA GLY A 136 5.39 16.40 -1.62
C GLY A 136 4.54 16.63 -0.37
N ASP A 137 4.72 15.85 0.70
CA ASP A 137 3.95 15.96 1.93
C ASP A 137 4.43 17.10 2.87
N GLY A 138 5.61 17.67 2.59
CA GLY A 138 6.24 18.75 3.35
C GLY A 138 7.31 18.28 4.35
N ILE A 139 7.64 16.99 4.40
CA ILE A 139 8.62 16.38 5.32
C ILE A 139 9.73 15.70 4.49
N ALA A 140 10.92 16.27 4.52
CA ALA A 140 12.06 15.66 3.85
C ALA A 140 12.62 14.44 4.64
N ALA A 141 13.33 13.55 3.94
CA ALA A 141 13.81 12.26 4.47
C ALA A 141 14.53 12.32 5.83
N PHE A 142 15.41 13.30 6.04
CA PHE A 142 16.24 13.40 7.25
C PHE A 142 16.03 14.66 8.07
N ALA A 143 16.14 14.54 9.40
CA ALA A 143 16.31 15.64 10.33
C ALA A 143 17.73 15.63 10.92
N LEU A 144 18.27 16.83 11.18
CA LEU A 144 19.57 17.02 11.83
C LEU A 144 19.36 17.80 13.13
N ASN A 145 19.82 17.24 14.25
CA ASN A 145 19.79 17.95 15.52
C ASN A 145 20.78 19.14 15.48
N PRO A 146 20.32 20.37 15.74
CA PRO A 146 21.13 21.57 15.53
C PRO A 146 22.26 21.75 16.56
N THR A 147 22.29 20.94 17.62
CA THR A 147 23.29 21.06 18.71
C THR A 147 24.16 19.82 18.88
N THR A 148 23.63 18.63 18.58
CA THR A 148 24.36 17.36 18.75
C THR A 148 24.93 16.82 17.45
N GLY A 149 24.48 17.31 16.29
CA GLY A 149 24.87 16.80 14.97
C GLY A 149 24.29 15.43 14.63
N VAL A 150 23.37 14.89 15.46
CA VAL A 150 22.71 13.60 15.20
C VAL A 150 21.74 13.72 14.04
N ILE A 151 21.87 12.85 13.05
CA ILE A 151 20.92 12.68 11.94
C ILE A 151 19.93 11.58 12.30
N THR A 152 18.65 11.84 12.10
CA THR A 152 17.56 10.86 12.25
C THR A 152 16.70 10.82 10.99
N VAL A 153 16.06 9.68 10.74
CA VAL A 153 14.98 9.59 9.74
C VAL A 153 13.83 10.49 10.21
N ALA A 154 13.45 11.45 9.39
CA ALA A 154 12.29 12.29 9.59
C ALA A 154 11.08 11.73 8.84
N ASP A 155 11.30 11.30 7.59
CA ASP A 155 10.33 10.59 6.79
C ASP A 155 10.92 9.27 6.25
N GLY A 156 10.23 8.17 6.52
CA GLY A 156 10.62 6.85 6.03
C GLY A 156 10.12 6.59 4.61
N ASP A 157 9.07 7.29 4.16
CA ASP A 157 8.44 7.09 2.85
C ASP A 157 9.35 7.63 1.72
N GLU A 158 10.26 8.55 2.06
CA GLU A 158 11.32 9.06 1.18
C GLU A 158 12.51 8.09 1.02
N LEU A 159 12.57 7.01 1.81
CA LEU A 159 13.68 6.05 1.78
C LEU A 159 13.36 4.89 0.84
N ASP A 160 13.54 5.14 -0.45
CA ASP A 160 13.37 4.17 -1.55
C ASP A 160 14.72 3.98 -2.28
N PHE A 161 15.30 2.78 -2.22
CA PHE A 161 16.57 2.42 -2.84
C PHE A 161 16.46 2.37 -4.36
N GLU A 162 15.36 1.83 -4.91
CA GLU A 162 15.11 1.75 -6.34
C GLU A 162 15.02 3.15 -6.99
N GLN A 163 14.50 4.13 -6.25
CA GLN A 163 14.41 5.52 -6.71
C GLN A 163 15.66 6.34 -6.40
N SER A 164 16.13 6.31 -5.14
CA SER A 164 17.18 7.18 -4.60
C SER A 164 18.13 6.41 -3.66
N PRO A 165 19.08 5.61 -4.19
CA PRO A 165 19.93 4.73 -3.38
C PRO A 165 20.96 5.49 -2.51
N ASN A 166 21.11 6.80 -2.69
CA ASN A 166 22.02 7.62 -1.89
C ASN A 166 21.54 9.06 -1.76
N PHE A 167 21.78 9.63 -0.58
CA PHE A 167 21.54 11.03 -0.26
C PHE A 167 22.87 11.73 0.03
N ASN A 168 23.13 12.83 -0.67
CA ASN A 168 24.31 13.67 -0.47
C ASN A 168 23.90 14.96 0.24
N LEU A 169 23.76 14.87 1.56
CA LEU A 169 23.32 15.97 2.41
C LEU A 169 24.39 17.08 2.45
N THR A 170 23.99 18.34 2.29
CA THR A 170 24.85 19.49 2.57
C THR A 170 24.59 19.98 3.99
N VAL A 171 25.59 19.84 4.85
CA VAL A 171 25.53 20.30 6.24
C VAL A 171 26.39 21.54 6.40
N GLN A 172 25.80 22.60 6.94
CA GLN A 172 26.49 23.80 7.39
C GLN A 172 26.73 23.71 8.90
N VAL A 173 27.96 23.94 9.33
CA VAL A 173 28.32 24.11 10.74
C VAL A 173 28.78 25.54 10.98
N THR A 174 28.27 26.14 12.06
CA THR A 174 28.50 27.54 12.42
C THR A 174 29.00 27.62 13.84
N ASP A 175 30.07 28.37 14.07
CA ASP A 175 30.61 28.61 15.42
C ASP A 175 29.76 29.61 16.23
N ASN A 176 30.18 29.89 17.45
CA ASN A 176 29.49 30.79 18.37
C ASN A 176 29.63 32.29 18.04
N VAL A 177 30.42 32.65 17.03
CA VAL A 177 30.57 34.03 16.55
C VAL A 177 30.02 34.23 15.12
N GLY A 178 29.48 33.19 14.50
CA GLY A 178 28.79 33.21 13.23
C GLY A 178 29.63 32.86 12.00
N GLN A 179 30.87 32.40 12.14
CA GLN A 179 31.61 31.86 10.99
C GLN A 179 31.13 30.45 10.67
N SER A 180 31.03 30.11 9.39
CA SER A 180 30.45 28.84 8.97
C SER A 180 31.22 28.17 7.85
N VAL A 181 31.24 26.84 7.87
CA VAL A 181 31.71 25.99 6.77
C VAL A 181 30.59 25.01 6.38
N ALA A 182 30.50 24.70 5.09
CA ALA A 182 29.58 23.67 4.59
C ALA A 182 30.37 22.48 4.05
N GLY A 183 29.81 21.28 4.18
CA GLY A 183 30.36 20.07 3.59
C GLY A 183 29.32 18.98 3.41
N SER A 184 29.70 17.93 2.70
CA SER A 184 28.80 16.84 2.32
C SER A 184 28.85 15.69 3.30
N VAL A 185 27.68 15.16 3.63
CA VAL A 185 27.48 13.92 4.40
C VAL A 185 26.71 12.94 3.50
N ALA A 186 27.31 11.80 3.21
CA ALA A 186 26.69 10.78 2.38
C ALA A 186 25.88 9.79 3.24
N ILE A 187 24.66 9.48 2.83
CA ILE A 187 23.87 8.36 3.37
C ILE A 187 23.61 7.42 2.21
N ASN A 188 24.14 6.20 2.29
CA ASN A 188 23.92 5.17 1.29
C ASN A 188 22.83 4.24 1.80
N LEU A 189 21.77 4.07 1.03
CA LEU A 189 20.73 3.12 1.36
C LEU A 189 21.23 1.69 1.14
N VAL A 190 20.73 0.78 1.96
CA VAL A 190 20.88 -0.66 1.82
C VAL A 190 19.54 -1.19 1.38
N ASP A 191 19.55 -1.87 0.23
CA ASP A 191 18.40 -2.51 -0.40
C ASP A 191 17.75 -3.54 0.54
N VAL A 192 16.43 -3.44 0.70
CA VAL A 192 15.57 -4.33 1.49
C VAL A 192 14.43 -4.82 0.61
N SER A 193 14.41 -6.11 0.31
CA SER A 193 13.35 -6.71 -0.53
C SER A 193 11.93 -6.36 -0.08
N GLU A 194 11.10 -5.93 -1.04
CA GLU A 194 9.68 -5.64 -0.89
C GLU A 194 8.78 -6.70 -1.52
N ALA A 195 7.48 -6.61 -1.18
CA ALA A 195 6.45 -7.35 -1.87
C ALA A 195 6.14 -6.73 -3.25
N PRO A 196 5.71 -7.54 -4.24
CA PRO A 196 5.18 -7.01 -5.50
C PRO A 196 4.00 -6.08 -5.30
N THR A 197 3.91 -5.02 -6.09
CA THR A 197 2.76 -4.12 -6.14
C THR A 197 1.82 -4.52 -7.28
N LEU A 198 0.50 -4.45 -7.03
CA LEU A 198 -0.53 -4.70 -8.04
C LEU A 198 -1.55 -3.57 -8.08
N GLN A 199 -2.14 -3.35 -9.26
CA GLN A 199 -3.30 -2.46 -9.41
C GLN A 199 -4.60 -3.23 -9.26
N THR A 200 -5.65 -2.56 -8.78
CA THR A 200 -7.01 -3.09 -8.82
C THR A 200 -7.53 -3.08 -10.25
N ASN A 201 -8.21 -4.15 -10.67
CA ASN A 201 -8.75 -4.27 -12.02
C ASN A 201 -10.26 -4.53 -12.01
N LEU A 202 -10.92 -4.07 -13.06
CA LEU A 202 -12.31 -4.40 -13.37
C LEU A 202 -12.35 -5.14 -14.71
N PHE A 203 -12.98 -6.30 -14.71
CA PHE A 203 -13.23 -7.12 -15.89
C PHE A 203 -14.71 -7.41 -16.04
N GLU A 204 -15.10 -7.80 -17.26
CA GLU A 204 -16.45 -8.22 -17.58
C GLU A 204 -16.40 -9.54 -18.37
N VAL A 205 -17.30 -10.47 -18.06
CA VAL A 205 -17.44 -11.74 -18.77
C VAL A 205 -18.93 -12.10 -18.84
N SER A 206 -19.34 -12.75 -19.92
CA SER A 206 -20.72 -13.23 -20.06
C SER A 206 -20.94 -14.45 -19.18
N GLU A 207 -22.10 -14.55 -18.53
CA GLU A 207 -22.40 -15.69 -17.65
C GLU A 207 -22.41 -17.05 -18.38
N ASN A 208 -22.68 -17.07 -19.68
CA ASN A 208 -22.64 -18.30 -20.48
C ASN A 208 -21.27 -18.60 -21.11
N SER A 209 -20.20 -17.92 -20.67
CA SER A 209 -18.88 -18.08 -21.26
C SER A 209 -18.35 -19.49 -20.98
N PRO A 210 -17.86 -20.23 -22.00
CA PRO A 210 -17.36 -21.58 -21.79
C PRO A 210 -16.05 -21.59 -20.99
N ASP A 211 -15.74 -22.74 -20.37
CA ASP A 211 -14.47 -22.97 -19.69
C ASP A 211 -13.27 -22.66 -20.60
N GLY A 212 -12.24 -22.06 -20.02
CA GLY A 212 -11.05 -21.56 -20.71
C GLY A 212 -11.22 -20.19 -21.37
N THR A 213 -12.40 -19.55 -21.28
CA THR A 213 -12.58 -18.18 -21.78
C THR A 213 -11.66 -17.21 -21.03
N PRO A 214 -10.79 -16.45 -21.73
CA PRO A 214 -9.98 -15.41 -21.09
C PRO A 214 -10.84 -14.23 -20.62
N VAL A 215 -10.70 -13.85 -19.35
CA VAL A 215 -11.45 -12.75 -18.71
C VAL A 215 -10.64 -11.47 -18.69
N GLY A 216 -9.35 -11.58 -18.35
CA GLY A 216 -8.47 -10.44 -18.16
C GLY A 216 -7.09 -10.86 -17.73
N GLN A 217 -6.20 -9.89 -17.50
CA GLN A 217 -4.83 -10.15 -17.06
C GLN A 217 -4.47 -9.20 -15.92
N MET A 218 -3.98 -9.78 -14.82
CA MET A 218 -3.39 -9.04 -13.72
C MET A 218 -1.93 -8.71 -14.05
N GLN A 219 -1.50 -7.54 -13.61
CA GLN A 219 -0.10 -7.12 -13.73
C GLN A 219 0.40 -6.69 -12.36
N ALA A 220 1.58 -7.20 -12.01
CA ALA A 220 2.31 -6.85 -10.82
C ALA A 220 3.73 -6.42 -11.18
N THR A 221 4.31 -5.57 -10.34
CA THR A 221 5.70 -5.13 -10.44
C THR A 221 6.40 -5.36 -9.13
N ASP A 222 7.56 -6.00 -9.17
CA ASP A 222 8.44 -6.17 -8.01
C ASP A 222 9.51 -5.07 -8.08
N PRO A 223 9.74 -4.27 -7.02
CA PRO A 223 10.72 -3.19 -7.05
C PRO A 223 12.14 -3.66 -7.45
N GLN A 224 12.58 -4.81 -6.91
CA GLN A 224 13.88 -5.41 -7.27
C GLN A 224 13.87 -6.14 -8.64
N GLY A 225 12.72 -6.21 -9.32
CA GLY A 225 12.57 -6.93 -10.59
C GLY A 225 12.63 -8.45 -10.44
N ASN A 226 12.33 -9.00 -9.26
CA ASN A 226 12.26 -10.44 -9.06
C ASN A 226 11.11 -11.07 -9.86
N PRO A 227 11.22 -12.36 -10.24
CA PRO A 227 10.11 -13.10 -10.83
C PRO A 227 8.89 -13.16 -9.89
N ILE A 228 7.70 -13.00 -10.46
CA ILE A 228 6.43 -12.97 -9.73
C ILE A 228 5.58 -14.19 -10.08
N SER A 229 4.89 -14.73 -9.08
CA SER A 229 3.85 -15.75 -9.24
C SER A 229 2.49 -15.25 -8.77
N TYR A 230 1.43 -15.58 -9.50
CA TYR A 230 0.06 -15.13 -9.22
C TYR A 230 -0.82 -16.25 -8.66
N SER A 231 -1.77 -15.89 -7.79
CA SER A 231 -2.82 -16.78 -7.30
C SER A 231 -4.10 -16.02 -6.94
N ILE A 232 -5.25 -16.71 -6.98
CA ILE A 232 -6.51 -16.24 -6.41
C ILE A 232 -6.60 -16.82 -4.99
N SER A 233 -6.64 -15.94 -3.99
CA SER A 233 -6.59 -16.32 -2.56
C SER A 233 -7.95 -16.30 -1.87
N ALA A 234 -8.92 -15.55 -2.41
CA ALA A 234 -10.29 -15.47 -1.89
C ALA A 234 -11.25 -14.90 -2.95
N GLY A 235 -12.55 -14.91 -2.63
CA GLY A 235 -13.59 -14.26 -3.45
C GLY A 235 -14.03 -15.02 -4.69
N ASN A 236 -13.64 -16.30 -4.79
CA ASN A 236 -13.91 -17.20 -5.90
C ASN A 236 -14.67 -18.43 -5.39
N PRO A 237 -15.99 -18.32 -5.15
CA PRO A 237 -16.79 -19.42 -4.60
C PRO A 237 -17.04 -20.52 -5.64
N ASP A 238 -17.14 -21.74 -5.15
CA ASP A 238 -17.72 -22.91 -5.86
C ASP A 238 -19.21 -22.94 -5.50
N LEU A 239 -20.06 -22.55 -6.45
CA LEU A 239 -21.52 -22.39 -6.28
C LEU A 239 -22.29 -23.67 -6.56
N ASP A 240 -21.77 -24.57 -7.40
CA ASP A 240 -22.43 -25.83 -7.75
C ASP A 240 -21.96 -27.04 -6.91
N GLY A 241 -20.86 -26.87 -6.17
CA GLY A 241 -20.29 -27.82 -5.21
C GLY A 241 -19.46 -28.94 -5.84
N ASP A 242 -18.95 -28.77 -7.06
CA ASP A 242 -18.18 -29.79 -7.77
C ASP A 242 -16.68 -29.84 -7.40
N GLY A 243 -16.19 -28.83 -6.65
CA GLY A 243 -14.81 -28.70 -6.19
C GLY A 243 -13.92 -27.85 -7.10
N VAL A 244 -14.46 -27.25 -8.16
CA VAL A 244 -13.80 -26.26 -9.01
C VAL A 244 -14.49 -24.92 -8.77
N ALA A 245 -13.72 -23.85 -8.63
CA ALA A 245 -14.28 -22.51 -8.50
C ALA A 245 -14.35 -21.82 -9.87
N GLY A 246 -15.28 -20.89 -10.06
CA GLY A 246 -15.57 -20.28 -11.36
C GLY A 246 -14.40 -19.65 -12.11
N PHE A 247 -13.36 -19.14 -11.42
CA PHE A 247 -12.18 -18.54 -12.07
C PHE A 247 -10.85 -19.24 -11.72
N ALA A 248 -9.92 -19.25 -12.67
CA ALA A 248 -8.51 -19.59 -12.44
C ALA A 248 -7.61 -18.44 -12.88
N ILE A 249 -6.39 -18.41 -12.33
CA ILE A 249 -5.33 -17.49 -12.77
C ILE A 249 -4.08 -18.28 -13.16
N ASP A 250 -3.51 -17.97 -14.32
CA ASP A 250 -2.22 -18.51 -14.72
C ASP A 250 -1.12 -17.89 -13.85
N SER A 251 -0.34 -18.74 -13.17
CA SER A 251 0.60 -18.30 -12.16
C SER A 251 1.77 -17.49 -12.69
N LEU A 252 2.05 -17.51 -14.00
CA LEU A 252 3.21 -16.82 -14.59
C LEU A 252 2.78 -15.56 -15.35
N THR A 253 1.66 -15.62 -16.05
CA THR A 253 1.16 -14.54 -16.89
C THR A 253 0.15 -13.65 -16.18
N GLY A 254 -0.47 -14.11 -15.08
CA GLY A 254 -1.55 -13.39 -14.41
C GLY A 254 -2.87 -13.39 -15.18
N THR A 255 -2.99 -14.21 -16.23
CA THR A 255 -4.23 -14.32 -17.03
C THR A 255 -5.32 -15.00 -16.23
N ILE A 256 -6.45 -14.33 -16.05
CA ILE A 256 -7.66 -14.90 -15.43
C ILE A 256 -8.51 -15.54 -16.53
N THR A 257 -8.98 -16.77 -16.30
CA THR A 257 -9.86 -17.52 -17.19
C THR A 257 -11.07 -18.05 -16.44
N VAL A 258 -12.18 -18.27 -17.16
CA VAL A 258 -13.29 -19.10 -16.65
C VAL A 258 -12.76 -20.52 -16.46
N ALA A 259 -12.79 -21.01 -15.23
CA ALA A 259 -12.34 -22.36 -14.87
C ALA A 259 -13.50 -23.34 -14.78
N ASP A 260 -14.64 -22.88 -14.27
CA ASP A 260 -15.91 -23.58 -14.32
C ASP A 260 -17.02 -22.60 -14.73
N SER A 261 -17.68 -22.90 -15.84
CA SER A 261 -18.83 -22.14 -16.33
C SER A 261 -20.13 -22.45 -15.59
N GLY A 262 -20.20 -23.53 -14.80
CA GLY A 262 -21.34 -23.83 -13.91
C GLY A 262 -21.51 -22.80 -12.79
N ASP A 263 -20.40 -22.22 -12.35
CA ASP A 263 -20.33 -21.17 -11.32
C ASP A 263 -20.61 -19.75 -11.83
N LEU A 264 -20.75 -19.55 -13.14
CA LEU A 264 -21.11 -18.25 -13.73
C LEU A 264 -22.64 -18.14 -13.85
N ASP A 265 -23.25 -17.49 -12.86
CA ASP A 265 -24.70 -17.26 -12.82
C ASP A 265 -24.96 -15.82 -12.38
N TYR A 266 -25.50 -14.99 -13.29
CA TYR A 266 -25.77 -13.58 -13.01
C TYR A 266 -26.85 -13.41 -11.95
N GLU A 267 -27.91 -14.21 -11.99
CA GLU A 267 -29.04 -14.13 -11.07
C GLU A 267 -28.63 -14.49 -9.63
N ARG A 268 -27.66 -15.41 -9.46
CA ARG A 268 -27.10 -15.77 -8.15
C ARG A 268 -25.98 -14.84 -7.70
N ASN A 269 -25.03 -14.55 -8.59
CA ASN A 269 -23.82 -13.82 -8.25
C ASN A 269 -23.31 -12.96 -9.41
N PRO A 270 -23.87 -11.76 -9.61
CA PRO A 270 -23.58 -10.91 -10.77
C PRO A 270 -22.18 -10.29 -10.76
N SER A 271 -21.43 -10.40 -9.66
CA SER A 271 -20.09 -9.83 -9.54
C SER A 271 -19.22 -10.59 -8.56
N ASN A 272 -18.03 -10.99 -9.00
CA ASN A 272 -17.04 -11.67 -8.18
C ASN A 272 -15.88 -10.72 -7.84
N ILE A 273 -15.60 -10.51 -6.56
CA ILE A 273 -14.46 -9.70 -6.10
C ILE A 273 -13.34 -10.64 -5.71
N LEU A 274 -12.48 -10.98 -6.67
CA LEU A 274 -11.35 -11.89 -6.49
C LEU A 274 -10.23 -11.19 -5.73
N THR A 275 -9.72 -11.81 -4.66
CA THR A 275 -8.49 -11.34 -4.00
C THR A 275 -7.29 -11.99 -4.67
N ILE A 276 -6.53 -11.20 -5.41
CA ILE A 276 -5.35 -11.64 -6.15
C ILE A 276 -4.12 -11.43 -5.29
N ALA A 277 -3.27 -12.45 -5.19
CA ALA A 277 -1.97 -12.39 -4.56
C ALA A 277 -0.85 -12.53 -5.61
N ALA A 278 0.14 -11.63 -5.56
CA ALA A 278 1.40 -11.76 -6.28
C ALA A 278 2.54 -11.99 -5.29
N GLN A 279 3.28 -13.07 -5.47
CA GLN A 279 4.40 -13.45 -4.62
C GLN A 279 5.71 -13.41 -5.42
N ASN A 280 6.74 -12.77 -4.89
CA ASN A 280 8.08 -12.78 -5.48
C ASN A 280 8.92 -13.99 -5.02
N SER A 281 10.13 -14.11 -5.55
CA SER A 281 11.07 -15.20 -5.25
C SER A 281 11.59 -15.22 -3.80
N THR A 282 11.50 -14.11 -3.07
CA THR A 282 11.88 -14.04 -1.64
C THR A 282 10.73 -14.46 -0.71
N GLY A 283 9.52 -14.62 -1.26
CA GLY A 283 8.33 -15.10 -0.56
C GLY A 283 7.42 -13.97 -0.07
N LEU A 284 7.75 -12.71 -0.33
CA LEU A 284 6.92 -11.56 0.01
C LEU A 284 5.71 -11.48 -0.94
N VAL A 285 4.56 -11.11 -0.37
CA VAL A 285 3.26 -11.18 -1.07
C VAL A 285 2.59 -9.82 -1.03
N GLY A 286 2.28 -9.30 -2.22
CA GLY A 286 1.35 -8.19 -2.39
C GLY A 286 -0.03 -8.71 -2.75
N THR A 287 -1.07 -8.02 -2.32
CA THR A 287 -2.46 -8.40 -2.60
C THR A 287 -3.28 -7.22 -3.12
N THR A 288 -4.20 -7.50 -4.03
CA THR A 288 -5.20 -6.53 -4.51
C THR A 288 -6.51 -7.25 -4.83
N THR A 289 -7.51 -6.51 -5.27
CA THR A 289 -8.78 -7.07 -5.76
C THR A 289 -8.91 -6.92 -7.28
N ALA A 290 -9.44 -7.96 -7.93
CA ALA A 290 -9.95 -7.91 -9.28
C ALA A 290 -11.46 -8.16 -9.24
N THR A 291 -12.25 -7.18 -9.69
CA THR A 291 -13.70 -7.34 -9.80
C THR A 291 -14.04 -7.89 -11.17
N VAL A 292 -14.74 -9.01 -11.22
CA VAL A 292 -15.27 -9.62 -12.46
C VAL A 292 -16.79 -9.49 -12.43
N ASN A 293 -17.33 -8.58 -13.24
CA ASN A 293 -18.77 -8.46 -13.42
C ASN A 293 -19.26 -9.46 -14.46
N LEU A 294 -20.38 -10.11 -14.16
CA LEU A 294 -21.09 -10.92 -15.13
C LEU A 294 -22.02 -10.02 -15.95
N SER A 295 -22.01 -10.19 -17.27
CA SER A 295 -23.07 -9.67 -18.12
C SER A 295 -24.20 -10.68 -18.23
N ASN A 296 -25.40 -10.23 -17.87
CA ASN A 296 -26.64 -11.00 -17.98
C ASN A 296 -26.97 -11.25 -19.46
N ILE A 297 -27.37 -12.47 -19.78
CA ILE A 297 -28.04 -12.81 -21.02
C ILE A 297 -29.53 -13.03 -20.75
N VAL A 298 -30.32 -12.05 -21.19
CA VAL A 298 -31.78 -12.11 -21.09
C VAL A 298 -32.31 -13.33 -21.85
N GLY A 299 -32.92 -14.25 -21.13
CA GLY A 299 -33.35 -15.55 -21.64
C GLY A 299 -32.17 -16.52 -21.73
N GLY A 300 -32.19 -17.54 -20.86
CA GLY A 300 -31.07 -18.45 -20.68
C GLY A 300 -31.48 -19.89 -20.37
N LYS A 301 -30.49 -20.72 -20.08
CA LYS A 301 -30.73 -22.05 -19.49
C LYS A 301 -30.28 -21.99 -18.04
N ILE A 302 -31.22 -22.12 -17.12
CA ILE A 302 -30.97 -22.19 -15.69
C ILE A 302 -30.96 -23.66 -15.29
N GLN A 303 -29.97 -24.10 -14.53
CA GLN A 303 -29.86 -25.48 -14.10
C GLN A 303 -29.67 -25.56 -12.57
N GLY A 304 -30.57 -26.28 -11.91
CA GLY A 304 -30.44 -26.66 -10.52
C GLY A 304 -29.45 -27.81 -10.31
N THR A 305 -29.11 -28.00 -9.05
CA THR A 305 -28.07 -28.90 -8.56
C THR A 305 -28.69 -30.22 -8.08
N ARG A 306 -27.99 -30.90 -7.17
CA ARG A 306 -28.41 -32.14 -6.52
C ARG A 306 -28.96 -31.84 -5.12
N GLY A 307 -29.88 -30.89 -5.00
CA GLY A 307 -30.52 -30.49 -3.74
C GLY A 307 -31.84 -29.75 -3.97
N ASP A 308 -32.45 -29.26 -2.90
CA ASP A 308 -33.63 -28.41 -3.01
C ASP A 308 -33.17 -27.00 -3.44
N ASP A 309 -33.39 -26.62 -4.70
CA ASP A 309 -32.90 -25.38 -5.28
C ASP A 309 -33.94 -24.24 -5.28
N TYR A 310 -33.47 -22.98 -5.36
CA TYR A 310 -34.30 -21.82 -5.65
C TYR A 310 -33.88 -21.22 -7.00
N LEU A 311 -34.70 -21.43 -8.02
CA LEU A 311 -34.41 -21.08 -9.41
C LEU A 311 -35.34 -19.93 -9.85
N ILE A 312 -34.75 -18.84 -10.34
CA ILE A 312 -35.49 -17.67 -10.82
C ILE A 312 -35.01 -17.35 -12.24
N GLY A 313 -35.94 -17.38 -13.21
CA GLY A 313 -35.76 -16.87 -14.57
C GLY A 313 -35.73 -15.36 -14.64
N ASP A 314 -35.65 -14.82 -15.85
CA ASP A 314 -35.70 -13.39 -16.13
C ASP A 314 -36.93 -13.02 -17.00
N ASP A 315 -36.96 -11.82 -17.59
CA ASP A 315 -38.09 -11.38 -18.44
C ASP A 315 -38.02 -11.97 -19.89
N GLY A 316 -37.09 -12.88 -20.16
CA GLY A 316 -36.68 -13.47 -21.43
C GLY A 316 -37.45 -14.73 -21.82
N ASN A 317 -36.82 -15.72 -22.46
CA ASN A 317 -37.44 -17.04 -22.65
C ASN A 317 -36.50 -18.10 -22.12
N ASP A 318 -36.81 -18.65 -20.95
CA ASP A 318 -35.88 -19.48 -20.20
C ASP A 318 -36.13 -20.97 -20.39
N VAL A 319 -35.05 -21.74 -20.23
CA VAL A 319 -35.11 -23.19 -20.01
C VAL A 319 -34.64 -23.45 -18.59
N ILE A 320 -35.57 -23.67 -17.66
CA ILE A 320 -35.25 -23.93 -16.26
C ILE A 320 -35.28 -25.43 -16.01
N VAL A 321 -34.12 -26.00 -15.64
CA VAL A 321 -33.97 -27.40 -15.29
C VAL A 321 -33.90 -27.52 -13.78
N GLY A 322 -34.94 -28.09 -13.14
CA GLY A 322 -35.03 -28.26 -11.68
C GLY A 322 -33.89 -29.10 -11.12
N GLY A 323 -33.73 -30.32 -11.64
CA GLY A 323 -32.65 -31.21 -11.22
C GLY A 323 -33.16 -32.22 -10.19
N PHE A 324 -32.50 -32.32 -9.06
CA PHE A 324 -32.77 -33.35 -8.04
C PHE A 324 -33.08 -32.71 -6.70
N GLY A 325 -34.33 -32.77 -6.27
CA GLY A 325 -34.73 -32.18 -5.00
C GLY A 325 -36.18 -31.77 -5.06
N ASN A 326 -36.64 -31.01 -4.06
CA ASN A 326 -37.90 -30.28 -4.16
C ASN A 326 -37.55 -28.83 -4.48
N ASP A 327 -37.59 -28.50 -5.77
CA ASP A 327 -37.11 -27.20 -6.22
C ASP A 327 -38.20 -26.15 -6.14
N ARG A 328 -37.81 -24.88 -6.09
CA ARG A 328 -38.71 -23.73 -6.12
C ARG A 328 -38.38 -22.87 -7.32
N ILE A 329 -39.27 -22.84 -8.29
CA ILE A 329 -39.06 -22.27 -9.61
C ILE A 329 -39.97 -21.06 -9.80
N THR A 330 -39.37 -19.93 -10.17
CA THR A 330 -40.04 -18.69 -10.62
C THR A 330 -39.58 -18.42 -12.05
N THR A 331 -40.48 -18.37 -13.03
CA THR A 331 -40.11 -18.17 -14.44
C THR A 331 -40.11 -16.70 -14.87
N LEU A 332 -40.83 -15.84 -14.16
CA LEU A 332 -41.09 -14.45 -14.53
C LEU A 332 -41.78 -14.33 -15.90
N ARG A 333 -41.46 -13.30 -16.69
CA ARG A 333 -42.11 -13.07 -17.99
C ARG A 333 -41.35 -13.86 -19.04
N GLY A 334 -42.07 -14.47 -19.96
CA GLY A 334 -41.37 -15.18 -21.02
C GLY A 334 -42.21 -16.24 -21.66
N LYS A 335 -41.62 -17.01 -22.56
CA LYS A 335 -42.16 -18.30 -22.99
C LYS A 335 -41.24 -19.38 -22.46
N ASP A 336 -41.47 -19.76 -21.20
CA ASP A 336 -40.48 -20.51 -20.47
C ASP A 336 -40.73 -22.01 -20.55
N ARG A 337 -39.65 -22.78 -20.38
CA ARG A 337 -39.64 -24.23 -20.46
C ARG A 337 -39.11 -24.79 -19.14
N ILE A 338 -40.01 -25.33 -18.32
CA ILE A 338 -39.62 -25.99 -17.08
C ILE A 338 -39.37 -27.48 -17.33
N VAL A 339 -38.15 -27.94 -17.07
CA VAL A 339 -37.69 -29.32 -17.19
C VAL A 339 -37.39 -29.85 -15.79
N PHE A 340 -38.00 -30.95 -15.39
CA PHE A 340 -37.84 -31.47 -14.02
C PHE A 340 -36.55 -32.30 -13.88
N ASP A 341 -36.34 -33.28 -14.77
CA ASP A 341 -35.16 -34.15 -14.75
C ASP A 341 -34.93 -34.79 -16.13
N ILE A 342 -33.68 -35.09 -16.47
CA ILE A 342 -33.26 -35.68 -17.76
C ILE A 342 -32.32 -36.88 -17.58
N GLY A 343 -32.39 -37.82 -18.51
CA GLY A 343 -31.40 -38.89 -18.68
C GLY A 343 -31.62 -40.17 -17.84
N ARG A 344 -32.65 -40.25 -17.00
CA ARG A 344 -32.88 -41.40 -16.08
C ARG A 344 -34.34 -41.63 -15.79
N SER A 345 -34.74 -42.87 -15.54
CA SER A 345 -36.14 -43.22 -15.24
C SER A 345 -36.67 -42.50 -14.00
N PHE A 346 -37.92 -42.05 -14.08
CA PHE A 346 -38.64 -41.39 -12.98
C PHE A 346 -38.53 -42.18 -11.67
N ARG A 347 -38.12 -41.47 -10.61
CA ARG A 347 -38.12 -41.95 -9.23
C ARG A 347 -38.52 -40.80 -8.33
N GLN A 348 -39.71 -40.87 -7.73
CA GLN A 348 -40.28 -39.77 -6.94
C GLN A 348 -39.34 -39.26 -5.84
N LYS A 349 -38.58 -40.15 -5.19
CA LYS A 349 -37.63 -39.75 -4.14
C LYS A 349 -36.44 -38.92 -4.65
N SER A 350 -36.05 -39.10 -5.91
CA SER A 350 -34.87 -38.45 -6.49
C SER A 350 -35.23 -37.16 -7.20
N ILE A 351 -36.32 -37.18 -7.97
CA ILE A 351 -36.83 -35.99 -8.68
C ILE A 351 -37.59 -35.03 -7.76
N GLY A 352 -38.01 -35.49 -6.58
CA GLY A 352 -38.83 -34.73 -5.63
C GLY A 352 -40.14 -34.18 -6.22
N VAL A 353 -40.59 -33.06 -5.66
CA VAL A 353 -41.82 -32.36 -6.04
C VAL A 353 -41.53 -30.86 -6.18
N ASP A 354 -41.31 -30.42 -7.41
CA ASP A 354 -40.93 -29.02 -7.64
C ASP A 354 -42.14 -28.10 -7.59
N GLN A 355 -41.95 -26.94 -7.00
CA GLN A 355 -42.93 -25.87 -6.87
C GLN A 355 -42.72 -24.86 -7.99
N ILE A 356 -43.66 -24.75 -8.92
CA ILE A 356 -43.65 -23.70 -9.93
C ILE A 356 -44.58 -22.58 -9.47
N LEU A 357 -44.00 -21.43 -9.12
CA LEU A 357 -44.67 -20.40 -8.33
C LEU A 357 -45.55 -19.48 -9.20
N ASP A 358 -45.17 -19.19 -10.44
CA ASP A 358 -45.76 -18.15 -11.28
C ASP A 358 -46.11 -18.60 -12.71
N PHE A 359 -46.20 -19.90 -12.95
CA PHE A 359 -46.50 -20.49 -14.27
C PHE A 359 -47.61 -19.76 -15.06
N ASP A 360 -47.25 -19.13 -16.17
CA ASP A 360 -48.18 -18.55 -17.13
C ASP A 360 -48.63 -19.61 -18.13
N ARG A 361 -49.85 -20.14 -17.92
CA ARG A 361 -50.46 -21.13 -18.81
C ARG A 361 -50.62 -20.69 -20.28
N GLN A 362 -50.47 -19.42 -20.62
CA GLN A 362 -50.54 -18.95 -22.01
C GLN A 362 -49.18 -19.07 -22.70
N LEU A 363 -48.10 -18.82 -21.98
CA LEU A 363 -46.76 -18.70 -22.53
C LEU A 363 -45.89 -19.91 -22.21
N ASP A 364 -45.92 -20.38 -20.97
CA ASP A 364 -44.97 -21.36 -20.43
C ASP A 364 -45.36 -22.80 -20.74
N ARG A 365 -44.36 -23.67 -20.71
CA ARG A 365 -44.50 -25.09 -21.01
C ARG A 365 -43.75 -25.92 -19.98
N ILE A 366 -44.44 -26.94 -19.47
CA ILE A 366 -43.82 -28.02 -18.73
C ILE A 366 -43.26 -29.03 -19.73
N VAL A 367 -41.97 -29.30 -19.67
CA VAL A 367 -41.27 -30.23 -20.54
C VAL A 367 -41.21 -31.59 -19.87
N LEU A 368 -41.77 -32.59 -20.55
CA LEU A 368 -41.76 -34.00 -20.16
C LEU A 368 -40.73 -34.73 -21.01
N ASP A 369 -39.61 -35.08 -20.40
CA ASP A 369 -38.54 -35.83 -21.05
C ASP A 369 -38.85 -37.33 -21.06
N LYS A 370 -38.74 -37.98 -22.24
CA LYS A 370 -39.03 -39.42 -22.39
C LYS A 370 -38.03 -40.32 -21.68
N THR A 371 -36.81 -39.86 -21.44
CA THR A 371 -35.83 -40.63 -20.67
C THR A 371 -36.25 -40.78 -19.21
N THR A 372 -37.00 -39.79 -18.70
CA THR A 372 -37.60 -39.72 -17.36
C THR A 372 -38.98 -40.37 -17.31
N PHE A 373 -39.91 -39.86 -18.11
CA PHE A 373 -41.29 -40.33 -18.17
C PHE A 373 -41.43 -41.44 -19.21
N ARG A 374 -40.75 -42.56 -19.00
CA ARG A 374 -40.56 -43.64 -20.00
C ARG A 374 -41.83 -44.32 -20.52
N ALA A 375 -42.94 -44.22 -19.80
CA ALA A 375 -44.23 -44.73 -20.27
C ALA A 375 -44.93 -43.81 -21.30
N ILE A 376 -44.34 -42.66 -21.66
CA ILE A 376 -44.86 -41.83 -22.75
C ILE A 376 -44.66 -42.56 -24.09
N GLU A 377 -45.77 -42.92 -24.72
CA GLU A 377 -45.80 -43.45 -26.08
C GLU A 377 -46.15 -42.33 -27.08
N GLY A 378 -45.36 -42.17 -28.14
CA GLY A 378 -45.60 -41.12 -29.16
C GLY A 378 -45.12 -39.72 -28.74
N GLY A 379 -45.73 -38.66 -29.29
CA GLY A 379 -45.27 -37.26 -29.14
C GLY A 379 -46.30 -36.29 -28.57
N ARG A 380 -47.49 -36.77 -28.21
CA ARG A 380 -48.54 -35.96 -27.57
C ARG A 380 -48.97 -36.65 -26.30
N ILE A 381 -49.13 -35.89 -25.22
CA ILE A 381 -49.74 -36.39 -23.99
C ILE A 381 -51.23 -36.06 -23.95
N LYS A 382 -51.95 -36.84 -23.17
CA LYS A 382 -53.26 -36.46 -22.64
C LYS A 382 -53.09 -36.12 -21.16
N LEU A 383 -53.95 -35.21 -20.70
CA LEU A 383 -53.99 -34.77 -19.31
C LEU A 383 -55.42 -34.93 -18.81
N ASP A 384 -55.59 -35.71 -17.74
CA ASP A 384 -56.87 -35.82 -17.05
C ASP A 384 -56.92 -34.86 -15.85
N SER A 385 -57.97 -34.04 -15.77
CA SER A 385 -58.16 -33.11 -14.65
C SER A 385 -59.16 -33.70 -13.66
N VAL A 386 -58.64 -34.09 -12.50
CA VAL A 386 -59.39 -34.81 -11.47
C VAL A 386 -59.56 -33.98 -10.21
N LYS A 387 -60.50 -34.38 -9.34
CA LYS A 387 -60.85 -33.61 -8.13
C LYS A 387 -59.94 -33.91 -6.93
N THR A 388 -59.30 -35.07 -6.89
CA THR A 388 -58.52 -35.54 -5.72
C THR A 388 -57.33 -36.40 -6.16
N SER A 389 -56.32 -36.51 -5.28
CA SER A 389 -55.18 -37.40 -5.49
C SER A 389 -55.57 -38.89 -5.55
N ALA A 390 -56.64 -39.29 -4.84
CA ALA A 390 -57.16 -40.65 -4.90
C ALA A 390 -57.73 -41.01 -6.28
N LEU A 391 -58.33 -40.03 -6.98
CA LEU A 391 -58.78 -40.19 -8.36
C LEU A 391 -57.61 -40.11 -9.35
N ALA A 392 -56.61 -39.28 -9.09
CA ALA A 392 -55.37 -39.23 -9.88
C ALA A 392 -54.68 -40.60 -9.93
N ALA A 393 -54.60 -41.28 -8.78
CA ALA A 393 -54.02 -42.61 -8.64
C ALA A 393 -54.89 -43.76 -9.20
N ARG A 394 -55.97 -43.46 -9.92
CA ARG A 394 -56.88 -44.43 -10.55
C ARG A 394 -57.33 -44.00 -11.95
N SER A 395 -56.77 -42.92 -12.49
CA SER A 395 -57.06 -42.44 -13.84
C SER A 395 -56.44 -43.38 -14.88
N ASP A 396 -57.09 -43.57 -16.03
CA ASP A 396 -56.51 -44.29 -17.16
C ASP A 396 -55.46 -43.46 -17.92
N GLU A 397 -55.36 -42.16 -17.65
CA GLU A 397 -54.38 -41.27 -18.27
C GLU A 397 -53.05 -41.21 -17.50
N LEU A 398 -51.96 -41.10 -18.25
CA LEU A 398 -50.58 -41.14 -17.72
C LEU A 398 -50.22 -39.89 -16.89
N PHE A 399 -50.83 -38.75 -17.20
CA PHE A 399 -50.65 -37.51 -16.46
C PHE A 399 -51.99 -37.02 -15.94
N THR A 400 -52.03 -36.69 -14.66
CA THR A 400 -53.24 -36.19 -14.01
C THR A 400 -52.96 -34.91 -13.24
N TYR A 401 -53.96 -34.03 -13.17
CA TYR A 401 -53.86 -32.73 -12.52
C TYR A 401 -55.01 -32.50 -11.54
N VAL A 402 -54.67 -32.25 -10.27
CA VAL A 402 -55.64 -31.89 -9.24
C VAL A 402 -55.74 -30.36 -9.15
N ARG A 403 -56.71 -29.78 -9.87
CA ARG A 403 -56.81 -28.31 -10.03
C ARG A 403 -56.95 -27.55 -8.71
N SER A 404 -57.66 -28.10 -7.72
CA SER A 404 -57.87 -27.44 -6.43
C SER A 404 -56.59 -27.29 -5.61
N THR A 405 -55.61 -28.15 -5.82
CA THR A 405 -54.32 -28.10 -5.13
C THR A 405 -53.20 -27.60 -6.01
N GLY A 406 -53.30 -27.77 -7.34
CA GLY A 406 -52.21 -27.49 -8.28
C GLY A 406 -51.24 -28.66 -8.49
N ALA A 407 -51.52 -29.84 -7.92
CA ALA A 407 -50.63 -30.98 -7.98
C ALA A 407 -50.71 -31.72 -9.33
N LEU A 408 -49.54 -32.00 -9.92
CA LEU A 408 -49.38 -32.85 -11.10
C LEU A 408 -48.80 -34.21 -10.72
N TYR A 409 -49.42 -35.26 -11.26
CA TYR A 409 -49.01 -36.64 -11.01
C TYR A 409 -48.71 -37.38 -12.31
N TYR A 410 -47.73 -38.27 -12.21
CA TYR A 410 -47.40 -39.28 -13.21
C TYR A 410 -47.97 -40.63 -12.77
N ASN A 411 -48.95 -41.17 -13.49
CA ASN A 411 -49.64 -42.41 -13.16
C ASN A 411 -49.29 -43.55 -14.13
N GLN A 412 -48.39 -44.43 -13.73
CA GLN A 412 -47.99 -45.58 -14.55
C GLN A 412 -48.88 -46.82 -14.34
N ASN A 413 -49.78 -46.80 -13.36
CA ASN A 413 -50.64 -47.94 -13.01
C ASN A 413 -52.00 -47.92 -13.74
N GLY A 414 -52.30 -46.85 -14.50
CA GLY A 414 -53.61 -46.68 -15.10
C GLY A 414 -54.73 -46.77 -14.05
N THR A 415 -55.75 -47.56 -14.35
CA THR A 415 -56.93 -47.73 -13.46
C THR A 415 -56.68 -48.61 -12.24
N ALA A 416 -55.52 -49.29 -12.16
CA ALA A 416 -55.11 -49.97 -10.95
C ALA A 416 -54.72 -48.94 -9.88
N GLY A 417 -55.09 -49.18 -8.62
CA GLY A 417 -54.84 -48.20 -7.56
C GLY A 417 -53.34 -47.90 -7.34
N GLY A 418 -53.03 -46.62 -7.10
CA GLY A 418 -51.66 -46.15 -6.86
C GLY A 418 -51.00 -45.58 -8.11
N PHE A 419 -49.73 -45.18 -8.03
CA PHE A 419 -49.00 -44.57 -9.15
C PHE A 419 -47.93 -45.48 -9.79
N GLY A 420 -47.75 -46.69 -9.27
CA GLY A 420 -46.68 -47.59 -9.69
C GLY A 420 -45.31 -47.05 -9.23
N SER A 421 -44.38 -46.92 -10.17
CA SER A 421 -43.13 -46.16 -9.95
C SER A 421 -43.31 -44.64 -10.08
N GLY A 422 -44.50 -44.18 -10.50
CA GLY A 422 -44.86 -42.78 -10.62
C GLY A 422 -45.19 -42.11 -9.29
N GLY A 423 -45.75 -40.90 -9.35
CA GLY A 423 -46.09 -40.12 -8.17
C GLY A 423 -46.34 -38.65 -8.52
N GLN A 424 -46.48 -37.82 -7.48
CA GLN A 424 -46.45 -36.36 -7.66
C GLN A 424 -45.04 -35.95 -8.05
N PHE A 425 -44.92 -35.06 -9.03
CA PHE A 425 -43.64 -34.53 -9.49
C PHE A 425 -43.61 -33.01 -9.58
N ALA A 426 -44.77 -32.36 -9.58
CA ALA A 426 -44.85 -30.91 -9.58
C ALA A 426 -46.02 -30.38 -8.75
N GLN A 427 -45.88 -29.14 -8.34
CA GLN A 427 -46.85 -28.37 -7.60
C GLN A 427 -46.93 -26.96 -8.21
N LEU A 428 -48.03 -26.67 -8.89
CA LEU A 428 -48.31 -25.32 -9.41
C LEU A 428 -49.18 -24.53 -8.45
N THR A 429 -49.34 -23.23 -8.69
CA THR A 429 -50.39 -22.42 -8.08
C THR A 429 -51.78 -23.03 -8.34
N ALA A 430 -52.56 -23.16 -7.27
CA ALA A 430 -53.89 -23.77 -7.32
C ALA A 430 -54.86 -22.99 -8.23
N GLY A 431 -55.76 -23.70 -8.89
CA GLY A 431 -56.83 -23.12 -9.70
C GLY A 431 -56.49 -22.84 -11.17
N ILE A 432 -55.22 -22.98 -11.58
CA ILE A 432 -54.79 -22.87 -12.98
C ILE A 432 -55.57 -23.89 -13.83
N ASN A 433 -56.02 -23.48 -15.01
CA ASN A 433 -56.68 -24.38 -15.94
C ASN A 433 -55.66 -24.95 -16.93
N LEU A 434 -55.07 -26.10 -16.60
CA LEU A 434 -54.12 -26.80 -17.45
C LEU A 434 -54.80 -27.71 -18.47
N THR A 435 -54.17 -27.79 -19.64
CA THR A 435 -54.55 -28.74 -20.71
C THR A 435 -53.28 -29.38 -21.26
N SER A 436 -53.41 -30.39 -22.13
CA SER A 436 -52.25 -30.99 -22.81
C SER A 436 -51.42 -30.01 -23.65
N ARG A 437 -51.94 -28.82 -23.98
CA ARG A 437 -51.18 -27.76 -24.68
C ARG A 437 -50.10 -27.10 -23.81
N ASN A 438 -50.21 -27.24 -22.49
CA ASN A 438 -49.25 -26.70 -21.53
C ASN A 438 -48.01 -27.58 -21.36
N PHE A 439 -47.93 -28.67 -22.11
CA PHE A 439 -46.85 -29.65 -22.01
C PHE A 439 -46.15 -29.79 -23.36
N LEU A 440 -44.83 -29.95 -23.30
CA LEU A 440 -43.99 -30.37 -24.42
C LEU A 440 -43.40 -31.73 -24.10
N VAL A 441 -43.29 -32.60 -25.11
CA VAL A 441 -42.59 -33.87 -24.97
C VAL A 441 -41.28 -33.77 -25.74
N GLN A 442 -40.17 -34.09 -25.09
CA GLN A 442 -38.86 -34.18 -25.74
C GLN A 442 -38.27 -35.59 -25.62
N ALA A 443 -37.28 -35.89 -26.45
CA ALA A 443 -36.72 -37.22 -26.64
C ALA A 443 -35.45 -37.45 -25.83
#